data_AF-A0A7C2ELT0-F1
#
_entry.id   AF-A0A7C2ELT0-F1
#
_cell.length_a   1.000
_cell.length_b   1.000
_cell.length_c   1.000
_cell.angle_alpha   90.00
_cell.angle_beta   90.00
_cell.angle_gamma   90.00
#
_symmetry.space_group_name_H-M   'P 1'
#
loop_
_entity.id
_entity.type
_entity.pdbx_description
1 polymer ?
#
loop_
_entity_poly.entity_id
_entity_poly.type
_entity_poly.pdbx_seq_one_letter_code
_entity_poly.pdbx_strand_id
1 'polypeptide(L)'
;MAQGRKKGKGLLLIGLILLAAGLIFVFIPDGAGLAELLMRLWPIFLICAGVVRVMGYAVERNPRSPLGGMLLIIIGVLFFASRFHSDLNAIQIYGRYWLVLLLIFAGVELLRFYSHRHTEGPPPRLFTAWRLIVIALIVTSGVLANRVSTNASLLSALKLPGFLGSLRDSVVGETYTFTDPTVVAADAASGLRVIVENSYGNVKVTGGAPQVRATLVKGVRAWSQEDARKISSQIRLKVVQTPEGLRISTNRDELNQQFTTDIQVEVPSAVQLSITDSYGSVTASGIQGGLSIKASYGKAELSNIVGDANLVLSYSDVDATNVTGDLRISGAKRARINSIGGRLELGGSNGSVEVRSVGGPVDVAAPFSRITAQDLGNVASIKTEHGSVKVARTRDVSIDALHSNVRAESMSGDLKIISSNSEIQLKSIAGAVVVTAEQSSVSGEDLRGS
;
A
#
# COMPACT_ATOMS: atom_id res chain seq x y z
N MET A 1 57.74 9.38 -23.00
CA MET A 1 56.75 8.43 -23.57
C MET A 1 55.56 8.31 -22.62
N ALA A 2 54.51 9.07 -22.89
CA ALA A 2 53.26 9.08 -22.15
C ALA A 2 52.16 8.55 -23.08
N GLN A 3 51.63 7.33 -22.86
CA GLN A 3 50.33 6.91 -23.41
C GLN A 3 49.79 5.53 -22.93
N GLY A 4 50.27 4.94 -21.82
CA GLY A 4 49.83 3.59 -21.40
C GLY A 4 48.75 3.49 -20.33
N ARG A 5 48.56 4.49 -19.46
CA ARG A 5 47.85 4.30 -18.17
C ARG A 5 46.42 4.84 -18.07
N LYS A 6 45.82 5.39 -19.14
CA LYS A 6 44.42 5.86 -19.12
C LYS A 6 43.38 4.78 -19.43
N LYS A 7 43.75 3.63 -20.03
CA LYS A 7 42.79 2.57 -20.41
C LYS A 7 42.26 1.73 -19.24
N GLY A 8 42.96 1.65 -18.10
CA GLY A 8 42.54 0.83 -16.95
C GLY A 8 41.41 1.43 -16.09
N LYS A 9 41.20 2.75 -16.14
CA LYS A 9 40.22 3.45 -15.29
C LYS A 9 38.77 3.21 -15.70
N GLY A 10 38.52 3.00 -16.99
CA GLY A 10 37.19 2.68 -17.50
C GLY A 10 36.78 1.25 -17.18
N LEU A 11 37.68 0.27 -17.35
CA LEU A 11 37.33 -1.15 -17.21
C LEU A 11 36.97 -1.57 -15.78
N LEU A 12 37.65 -1.05 -14.75
CA LEU A 12 37.31 -1.39 -13.35
C LEU A 12 35.99 -0.75 -12.89
N LEU A 13 35.71 0.48 -13.34
CA LEU A 13 34.45 1.15 -13.04
C LEU A 13 33.28 0.46 -13.75
N ILE A 14 33.49 0.04 -15.01
CA ILE A 14 32.51 -0.72 -15.79
C ILE A 14 32.28 -2.11 -15.18
N GLY A 15 33.33 -2.81 -14.74
CA GLY A 15 33.21 -4.12 -14.09
C GLY A 15 32.42 -4.06 -12.77
N LEU A 16 32.56 -2.98 -12.00
CA LEU A 16 31.82 -2.81 -10.75
C LEU A 16 30.37 -2.34 -10.98
N ILE A 17 30.13 -1.52 -12.00
CA ILE A 17 28.77 -1.16 -12.45
C ILE A 17 28.03 -2.41 -12.95
N LEU A 18 28.72 -3.31 -13.66
CA LEU A 18 28.15 -4.58 -14.11
C LEU A 18 27.88 -5.55 -12.95
N LEU A 19 28.74 -5.58 -11.93
CA LEU A 19 28.49 -6.35 -10.70
C LEU A 19 27.31 -5.78 -9.90
N ALA A 20 27.21 -4.46 -9.77
CA ALA A 20 26.08 -3.80 -9.13
C ALA A 20 24.77 -4.00 -9.91
N ALA A 21 24.82 -3.93 -11.24
CA ALA A 21 23.69 -4.25 -12.12
C ALA A 21 23.28 -5.73 -12.04
N GLY A 22 24.25 -6.64 -11.91
CA GLY A 22 24.00 -8.06 -11.69
C GLY A 22 23.34 -8.34 -10.34
N LEU A 23 23.76 -7.65 -9.28
CA LEU A 23 23.16 -7.74 -7.95
C LEU A 23 21.73 -7.17 -7.93
N ILE A 24 21.47 -6.12 -8.73
CA ILE A 24 20.11 -5.58 -8.95
C ILE A 24 19.21 -6.59 -9.65
N PHE A 25 19.74 -7.36 -10.61
CA PHE A 25 18.95 -8.34 -11.37
C PHE A 25 18.63 -9.61 -10.57
N VAL A 26 19.52 -10.03 -9.66
CA VAL A 26 19.33 -11.20 -8.79
C VAL A 26 18.34 -10.94 -7.67
N PHE A 27 18.17 -9.69 -7.25
CA PHE A 27 17.25 -9.29 -6.17
C PHE A 27 15.95 -8.65 -6.65
N ILE A 28 15.59 -8.79 -7.94
CA ILE A 28 14.27 -8.36 -8.45
C ILE A 28 13.19 -9.20 -7.74
N PRO A 29 12.39 -8.63 -6.82
CA PRO A 29 11.16 -9.28 -6.40
C PRO A 29 10.14 -9.06 -7.53
N ASP A 30 9.47 -10.11 -7.96
CA ASP A 30 8.47 -10.04 -9.03
C ASP A 30 7.49 -8.89 -8.79
N GLY A 31 7.56 -7.84 -9.61
CA GLY A 31 6.63 -6.69 -9.60
C GLY A 31 7.10 -5.38 -8.95
N ALA A 32 8.33 -5.25 -8.42
CA ALA A 32 8.81 -3.97 -7.90
C ALA A 32 9.34 -3.04 -9.02
N GLY A 33 8.80 -1.82 -9.13
CA GLY A 33 9.27 -0.83 -10.11
C GLY A 33 10.69 -0.35 -9.82
N LEU A 34 11.46 -0.03 -10.88
CA LEU A 34 12.84 0.48 -10.78
C LEU A 34 12.99 1.66 -9.80
N ALA A 35 11.97 2.53 -9.72
CA ALA A 35 11.96 3.69 -8.83
C ALA A 35 11.86 3.30 -7.34
N GLU A 36 11.08 2.28 -6.99
CA GLU A 36 10.93 1.79 -5.61
C GLU A 36 12.19 1.07 -5.14
N LEU A 37 12.86 0.34 -6.04
CA LEU A 37 14.13 -0.31 -5.78
C LEU A 37 15.28 0.70 -5.62
N LEU A 38 15.30 1.76 -6.43
CA LEU A 38 16.22 2.90 -6.26
C LEU A 38 16.02 3.59 -4.91
N MET A 39 14.77 3.85 -4.50
CA MET A 39 14.47 4.39 -3.18
C MET A 39 14.79 3.42 -2.03
N ARG A 40 14.87 2.12 -2.28
CA ARG A 40 15.17 1.10 -1.27
C ARG A 40 16.67 0.83 -1.10
N LEU A 41 17.44 0.90 -2.18
CA LEU A 41 18.86 0.50 -2.20
C LEU A 41 19.85 1.68 -2.32
N TRP A 42 19.38 2.93 -2.40
CA TRP A 42 20.25 4.10 -2.46
C TRP A 42 21.38 4.16 -1.39
N PRO A 43 21.23 3.65 -0.15
CA PRO A 43 22.33 3.67 0.82
C PRO A 43 23.50 2.77 0.40
N ILE A 44 23.23 1.66 -0.30
CA ILE A 44 24.26 0.75 -0.82
C ILE A 44 25.10 1.47 -1.87
N PHE A 45 24.50 2.32 -2.70
CA PHE A 45 25.24 3.13 -3.66
C PHE A 45 26.20 4.10 -2.98
N LEU A 46 25.85 4.67 -1.81
CA LEU A 46 26.78 5.48 -1.02
C LEU A 46 27.93 4.66 -0.45
N ILE A 47 27.66 3.45 0.04
CA ILE A 47 28.70 2.51 0.51
C ILE A 47 29.65 2.18 -0.65
N CYS A 48 29.13 1.78 -1.81
CA CYS A 48 29.93 1.44 -2.99
C CYS A 48 30.74 2.64 -3.49
N ALA A 49 30.13 3.82 -3.62
CA ALA A 49 30.82 5.05 -4.02
C ALA A 49 31.93 5.43 -3.01
N GLY A 50 31.67 5.23 -1.72
CA GLY A 50 32.64 5.43 -0.66
C GLY A 50 33.81 4.45 -0.73
N VAL A 51 33.54 3.16 -0.92
CA VAL A 51 34.56 2.09 -1.08
C VAL A 51 35.43 2.37 -2.30
N VAL A 52 34.85 2.73 -3.45
CA VAL A 52 35.61 3.09 -4.67
C VAL A 52 36.54 4.27 -4.40
N ARG A 53 36.10 5.29 -3.65
CA ARG A 53 36.94 6.43 -3.29
C ARG A 53 38.06 6.07 -2.31
N VAL A 54 37.78 5.22 -1.33
CA VAL A 54 38.79 4.74 -0.37
C VAL A 54 39.80 3.81 -1.04
N MET A 55 39.35 2.94 -1.93
CA MET A 55 40.20 2.03 -2.70
C MET A 55 41.02 2.78 -3.75
N GLY A 56 40.44 3.79 -4.41
CA GLY A 56 41.17 4.72 -5.27
C GLY A 56 42.24 5.51 -4.52
N TYR A 57 41.99 5.86 -3.26
CA TYR A 57 43.03 6.42 -2.39
C TYR A 57 44.10 5.38 -2.01
N ALA A 58 43.73 4.16 -1.67
CA ALA A 58 44.66 3.11 -1.25
C ALA A 58 45.58 2.64 -2.39
N VAL A 59 45.06 2.57 -3.62
CA VAL A 59 45.76 2.03 -4.80
C VAL A 59 46.40 3.14 -5.64
N GLU A 60 45.66 4.22 -5.93
CA GLU A 60 46.10 5.30 -6.84
C GLU A 60 46.40 6.63 -6.12
N ARG A 61 46.18 6.73 -4.80
CA ARG A 61 46.30 7.97 -4.00
C ARG A 61 45.49 9.15 -4.55
N ASN A 62 44.35 8.85 -5.19
CA ASN A 62 43.42 9.84 -5.70
C ASN A 62 41.97 9.49 -5.32
N PRO A 63 41.20 10.42 -4.72
CA PRO A 63 41.54 11.80 -4.36
C PRO A 63 42.57 11.89 -3.23
N ARG A 64 43.17 13.07 -3.01
CA ARG A 64 44.22 13.33 -2.00
C ARG A 64 43.84 12.95 -0.55
N SER A 65 42.56 12.72 -0.29
CA SER A 65 42.04 12.36 1.03
C SER A 65 40.96 11.27 0.94
N PRO A 66 41.06 10.22 1.78
CA PRO A 66 40.03 9.19 1.89
C PRO A 66 38.79 9.68 2.65
N LEU A 67 38.82 10.87 3.25
CA LEU A 67 37.74 11.41 4.09
C LEU A 67 36.39 11.42 3.36
N GLY A 68 36.37 11.87 2.10
CA GLY A 68 35.13 11.90 1.32
C GLY A 68 34.60 10.51 0.98
N GLY A 69 35.46 9.50 0.87
CA GLY A 69 35.05 8.11 0.67
C GLY A 69 34.55 7.48 1.96
N MET A 70 35.28 7.66 3.07
CA MET A 70 34.89 7.16 4.38
C MET A 70 33.58 7.78 4.86
N LEU A 71 33.36 9.09 4.67
CA LEU A 71 32.11 9.75 5.03
C LEU A 71 30.93 9.10 4.28
N LEU A 72 31.09 8.79 3.00
CA LEU A 72 30.06 8.12 2.20
C LEU A 72 29.80 6.69 2.67
N ILE A 73 30.85 5.94 3.05
CA ILE A 73 30.69 4.60 3.64
C ILE A 73 29.94 4.70 4.97
N ILE A 74 30.35 5.61 5.86
CA ILE A 74 29.74 5.77 7.19
C ILE A 74 28.26 6.17 7.07
N ILE A 75 27.97 7.16 6.22
CA ILE A 75 26.60 7.59 5.94
C ILE A 75 25.81 6.40 5.37
N GLY A 76 26.33 5.73 4.35
CA GLY A 76 25.68 4.58 3.73
C GLY A 76 25.40 3.43 4.71
N VAL A 77 26.36 3.08 5.57
CA VAL A 77 26.22 2.03 6.59
C VAL A 77 25.22 2.42 7.67
N LEU A 78 25.19 3.68 8.12
CA LEU A 78 24.21 4.17 9.09
C LEU A 78 22.78 4.09 8.53
N PHE A 79 22.58 4.56 7.29
CA PHE A 79 21.29 4.49 6.62
C PHE A 79 20.87 3.05 6.30
N PHE A 80 21.82 2.16 6.00
CA PHE A 80 21.56 0.74 5.78
C PHE A 80 21.19 0.01 7.08
N ALA A 81 21.91 0.25 8.17
CA ALA A 81 21.67 -0.36 9.47
C ALA A 81 20.34 0.08 10.09
N SER A 82 19.97 1.36 9.93
CA SER A 82 18.66 1.90 10.33
C SER A 82 17.48 1.23 9.63
N ARG A 83 17.70 0.51 8.53
CA ARG A 83 16.64 -0.18 7.79
C ARG A 83 16.45 -1.64 8.23
N PHE A 84 17.47 -2.28 8.80
CA PHE A 84 17.39 -3.66 9.30
C PHE A 84 16.93 -3.76 10.75
N HIS A 85 17.16 -2.73 11.56
CA HIS A 85 16.69 -2.66 12.94
C HIS A 85 15.60 -1.59 13.04
N SER A 86 14.35 -2.00 12.90
CA SER A 86 13.15 -1.14 12.97
C SER A 86 12.94 -0.51 14.35
N ASP A 87 13.61 -1.01 15.38
CA ASP A 87 13.35 -0.64 16.77
C ASP A 87 14.36 0.40 17.31
N LEU A 88 15.35 0.82 16.51
CA LEU A 88 16.43 1.71 16.95
C LEU A 88 16.59 2.92 16.02
N ASN A 89 16.53 4.13 16.58
CA ASN A 89 16.73 5.38 15.85
C ASN A 89 18.15 5.45 15.25
N ALA A 90 18.32 6.02 14.04
CA ALA A 90 19.64 6.19 13.42
C ALA A 90 20.64 6.97 14.30
N ILE A 91 20.14 7.92 15.09
CA ILE A 91 20.93 8.68 16.09
C ILE A 91 21.33 7.78 17.27
N GLN A 92 20.46 6.84 17.68
CA GLN A 92 20.78 5.85 18.72
C GLN A 92 21.83 4.85 18.23
N ILE A 93 21.72 4.38 16.98
CA ILE A 93 22.72 3.51 16.36
C ILE A 93 24.07 4.23 16.27
N TYR A 94 24.09 5.47 15.78
CA TYR A 94 25.33 6.27 15.76
C TYR A 94 25.89 6.51 17.18
N GLY A 95 25.03 6.89 18.14
CA GLY A 95 25.41 7.10 19.54
C GLY A 95 25.89 5.83 20.25
N ARG A 96 25.49 4.64 19.78
CA ARG A 96 25.95 3.35 20.28
C ARG A 96 27.29 2.93 19.67
N TYR A 97 27.50 3.20 18.38
CA TYR A 97 28.62 2.66 17.59
C TYR A 97 29.66 3.70 17.16
N TRP A 98 29.61 4.95 17.63
CA TRP A 98 30.61 5.98 17.30
C TRP A 98 32.04 5.57 17.71
N LEU A 99 32.20 4.77 18.77
CA LEU A 99 33.50 4.19 19.15
C LEU A 99 34.05 3.23 18.09
N VAL A 100 33.18 2.49 17.39
CA VAL A 100 33.58 1.62 16.27
C VAL A 100 34.06 2.46 15.10
N LEU A 101 33.41 3.61 14.83
CA LEU A 101 33.87 4.55 13.81
C LEU A 101 35.23 5.16 14.14
N LEU A 102 35.50 5.46 15.41
CA LEU A 102 36.84 5.87 15.86
C LEU A 102 37.87 4.76 15.70
N LEU A 103 37.51 3.50 16.02
CA LEU A 103 38.39 2.34 15.82
C LEU A 103 38.71 2.12 14.34
N ILE A 104 37.73 2.23 13.45
CA ILE A 104 37.94 2.13 12.00
C ILE A 104 38.86 3.28 11.53
N PHE A 105 38.60 4.51 11.97
CA PHE A 105 39.43 5.67 11.64
C PHE A 105 40.88 5.49 12.13
N ALA A 106 41.07 5.04 13.36
CA ALA A 106 42.38 4.75 13.95
C ALA A 106 43.09 3.61 13.20
N GLY A 107 42.36 2.53 12.86
CA GLY A 107 42.91 1.39 12.12
C GLY A 107 43.40 1.76 10.73
N VAL A 108 42.66 2.61 10.00
CA VAL A 108 43.10 3.11 8.68
C VAL A 108 44.36 3.97 8.80
N GLU A 109 44.45 4.82 9.82
CA GLU A 109 45.63 5.67 10.03
C GLU A 109 46.86 4.83 10.46
N LEU A 110 46.65 3.78 11.26
CA LEU A 110 47.69 2.83 11.62
C LEU A 110 48.20 2.05 10.40
N LEU A 111 47.28 1.59 9.56
CA LEU A 111 47.60 0.86 8.33
C LEU A 111 48.39 1.74 7.34
N ARG A 112 48.07 3.04 7.29
CA ARG A 112 48.84 4.04 6.52
C ARG A 112 50.25 4.27 7.06
N PHE A 113 50.41 4.31 8.39
CA PHE A 113 51.74 4.45 9.00
C PHE A 113 52.61 3.24 8.67
N TYR A 114 52.05 2.04 8.74
CA TYR A 114 52.78 0.80 8.49
C TYR A 114 53.01 0.50 7.01
N SER A 115 52.12 0.94 6.11
CA SER A 115 52.28 0.76 4.66
C SER A 115 53.21 1.79 4.01
N HIS A 116 53.89 2.64 4.79
CA HIS A 116 54.73 3.71 4.27
C HIS A 116 56.10 3.15 3.84
N ARG A 117 56.40 3.17 2.53
CA ARG A 117 57.71 2.74 2.00
C ARG A 117 58.74 3.85 2.16
N HIS A 118 59.97 3.47 2.50
CA HIS A 118 61.11 4.38 2.74
C HIS A 118 61.53 5.26 1.53
N THR A 119 60.93 5.08 0.35
CA THR A 119 61.26 5.81 -0.88
C THR A 119 60.42 7.09 -1.10
N GLU A 120 59.53 7.47 -0.19
CA GLU A 120 58.51 8.51 -0.43
C GLU A 120 58.60 9.77 0.47
N GLY A 121 59.76 10.03 1.06
CA GLY A 121 59.99 11.21 1.89
C GLY A 121 59.68 10.98 3.38
N PRO A 122 59.62 12.05 4.19
CA PRO A 122 59.51 11.93 5.65
C PRO A 122 58.18 11.27 6.06
N PRO A 123 58.18 10.47 7.13
CA PRO A 123 57.01 9.71 7.55
C PRO A 123 55.82 10.63 7.82
N PRO A 124 54.59 10.20 7.47
CA PRO A 124 53.40 11.00 7.71
C PRO A 124 53.24 11.23 9.22
N ARG A 125 53.13 12.50 9.63
CA ARG A 125 52.92 12.86 11.04
C ARG A 125 51.57 12.30 11.49
N LEU A 126 51.60 11.35 12.43
CA LEU A 126 50.42 10.72 13.03
C LEU A 126 49.39 11.76 13.50
N PHE A 127 49.86 12.85 14.11
CA PHE A 127 49.02 13.94 14.59
C PHE A 127 49.22 15.22 13.75
N THR A 128 48.24 15.51 12.89
CA THR A 128 48.12 16.81 12.19
C THR A 128 46.94 17.57 12.78
N ALA A 129 47.01 18.90 12.91
CA ALA A 129 45.96 19.72 13.53
C ALA A 129 44.55 19.43 12.99
N TRP A 130 44.42 19.23 11.67
CA TRP A 130 43.15 18.86 11.03
C TRP A 130 42.61 17.48 11.44
N ARG A 131 43.48 16.52 11.77
CA ARG A 131 43.07 15.17 12.22
C ARG A 131 42.52 15.19 13.64
N LEU A 132 43.12 16.02 14.49
CA LEU A 132 42.61 16.27 15.83
C LEU A 132 41.22 16.90 15.77
N ILE A 133 40.95 17.77 14.77
CA ILE A 133 39.61 18.32 14.54
C ILE A 133 38.61 17.23 14.15
N VAL A 134 38.98 16.30 13.25
CA VAL A 134 38.08 15.19 12.86
C VAL A 134 37.80 14.26 14.05
N ILE A 135 38.81 13.90 14.83
CA ILE A 135 38.64 13.11 16.05
C ILE A 135 37.76 13.86 17.04
N ALA A 136 38.02 15.15 17.28
CA ALA A 136 37.22 15.99 18.17
C ALA A 136 35.77 16.08 17.67
N LEU A 137 35.54 16.18 16.36
CA LEU A 137 34.20 16.22 15.78
C LEU A 137 33.47 14.90 15.99
N ILE A 138 34.10 13.75 15.71
CA ILE A 138 33.49 12.42 15.93
C ILE A 138 33.21 12.18 17.42
N VAL A 139 34.13 12.59 18.31
CA VAL A 139 33.95 12.48 19.76
C VAL A 139 32.83 13.40 20.23
N THR A 140 32.81 14.66 19.80
CA THR A 140 31.77 15.63 20.22
C THR A 140 30.40 15.25 19.68
N SER A 141 30.29 14.88 18.39
CA SER A 141 29.04 14.41 17.81
C SER A 141 28.59 13.07 18.37
N GLY A 142 29.52 12.15 18.66
CA GLY A 142 29.24 10.85 19.27
C GLY A 142 28.76 10.97 20.72
N VAL A 143 29.42 11.79 21.53
CA VAL A 143 29.00 12.09 22.92
C VAL A 143 27.67 12.84 22.93
N LEU A 144 27.48 13.81 22.02
CA LEU A 144 26.22 14.52 21.89
C LEU A 144 25.09 13.57 21.47
N ALA A 145 25.30 12.71 20.47
CA ALA A 145 24.32 11.71 20.05
C ALA A 145 24.00 10.68 21.14
N ASN A 146 24.98 10.27 21.95
CA ASN A 146 24.78 9.37 23.08
C ASN A 146 24.05 10.04 24.26
N ARG A 147 24.28 11.34 24.49
CA ARG A 147 23.50 12.12 25.47
C ARG A 147 22.08 12.42 24.98
N VAL A 148 21.92 12.62 23.69
CA VAL A 148 20.62 12.84 23.04
C VAL A 148 19.80 11.55 22.99
N SER A 149 20.43 10.37 22.84
CA SER A 149 19.72 9.08 22.92
C SER A 149 19.23 8.76 24.33
N THR A 150 19.92 9.26 25.36
CA THR A 150 19.55 9.06 26.76
C THR A 150 18.55 10.11 27.27
N ASN A 151 18.55 11.33 26.70
CA ASN A 151 17.61 12.40 27.05
C ASN A 151 16.91 12.97 25.81
N ALA A 152 15.71 12.44 25.50
CA ALA A 152 14.89 12.86 24.36
C ALA A 152 14.45 14.35 24.40
N SER A 153 14.49 14.99 25.57
CA SER A 153 14.09 16.39 25.80
C SER A 153 15.06 17.45 25.27
N LEU A 154 16.30 17.08 24.89
CA LEU A 154 17.29 18.02 24.34
C LEU A 154 17.07 18.30 22.84
N LEU A 155 16.42 17.39 22.11
CA LEU A 155 16.14 17.52 20.69
C LEU A 155 14.97 18.46 20.38
N SER A 156 13.99 18.55 21.28
CA SER A 156 12.83 19.45 21.12
C SER A 156 13.21 20.94 21.25
N ALA A 157 14.36 21.25 21.83
CA ALA A 157 14.88 22.61 21.93
C ALA A 157 15.62 23.11 20.67
N LEU A 158 16.02 22.21 19.76
CA LEU A 158 16.75 22.56 18.53
C LEU A 158 15.77 22.85 17.38
N LYS A 159 15.49 24.14 17.16
CA LYS A 159 14.73 24.61 15.99
C LYS A 159 15.56 24.40 14.71
N LEU A 160 15.24 23.35 13.95
CA LEU A 160 15.76 23.15 12.59
C LEU A 160 15.01 24.03 11.58
N PRO A 161 15.64 24.41 10.45
CA PRO A 161 14.97 25.12 9.35
C PRO A 161 13.83 24.28 8.77
N GLY A 162 12.67 24.89 8.51
CA GLY A 162 11.42 24.21 8.14
C GLY A 162 11.48 23.27 6.92
N PHE A 163 12.45 23.46 6.01
CA PHE A 163 12.59 22.59 4.83
C PHE A 163 13.07 21.16 5.15
N LEU A 164 13.69 20.93 6.32
CA LEU A 164 14.16 19.61 6.74
C LEU A 164 13.14 18.83 7.60
N GLY A 165 12.08 19.48 8.10
CA GLY A 165 11.09 18.85 8.98
C GLY A 165 10.20 17.83 8.26
N SER A 166 9.76 18.14 7.04
CA SER A 166 8.92 17.24 6.23
C SER A 166 9.67 15.96 5.79
N LEU A 167 10.96 16.07 5.48
CA LEU A 167 11.83 14.92 5.18
C LEU A 167 12.17 14.08 6.43
N ARG A 168 12.21 14.72 7.60
CA ARG A 168 12.44 14.06 8.88
C ARG A 168 11.23 13.20 9.30
N ASP A 169 10.02 13.74 9.21
CA ASP A 169 8.81 13.09 9.73
C ASP A 169 8.32 11.97 8.80
N SER A 170 8.51 12.10 7.48
CA SER A 170 8.18 11.08 6.47
C SER A 170 9.06 9.83 6.55
N VAL A 171 10.27 9.92 7.09
CA VAL A 171 11.26 8.81 7.04
C VAL A 171 11.42 8.06 8.37
N VAL A 172 11.17 8.67 9.55
CA VAL A 172 11.54 8.04 10.84
C VAL A 172 10.54 8.24 12.02
N GLY A 173 9.52 9.10 11.91
CA GLY A 173 8.57 9.32 13.02
C GLY A 173 7.73 8.07 13.39
N GLU A 174 7.36 7.92 14.66
CA GLU A 174 6.39 6.91 15.12
C GLU A 174 4.95 7.39 14.88
N THR A 175 4.02 6.47 14.67
CA THR A 175 2.59 6.80 14.55
C THR A 175 1.94 6.72 15.93
N TYR A 176 1.42 7.83 16.42
CA TYR A 176 0.63 7.89 17.64
C TYR A 176 -0.86 7.96 17.31
N THR A 177 -1.66 7.20 18.04
CA THR A 177 -3.11 7.16 17.88
C THR A 177 -3.82 7.92 19.00
N PHE A 178 -4.83 8.70 18.64
CA PHE A 178 -5.66 9.45 19.58
C PHE A 178 -7.13 9.23 19.24
N THR A 179 -7.96 8.93 20.24
CA THR A 179 -9.41 8.76 20.05
C THR A 179 -10.12 9.93 20.70
N ASP A 180 -10.95 10.62 19.93
CA ASP A 180 -11.80 11.70 20.43
C ASP A 180 -13.04 11.14 21.13
N PRO A 181 -13.64 11.89 22.07
CA PRO A 181 -14.92 11.51 22.64
C PRO A 181 -15.99 11.43 21.54
N THR A 182 -16.91 10.48 21.70
CA THR A 182 -18.00 10.27 20.75
C THR A 182 -18.90 11.51 20.66
N VAL A 183 -19.11 12.00 19.44
CA VAL A 183 -20.05 13.09 19.15
C VAL A 183 -21.42 12.46 18.85
N VAL A 184 -22.43 12.84 19.63
CA VAL A 184 -23.81 12.42 19.41
C VAL A 184 -24.52 13.51 18.60
N ALA A 185 -25.03 13.17 17.43
CA ALA A 185 -25.91 14.03 16.67
C ALA A 185 -27.38 13.73 17.04
N ALA A 186 -28.20 14.78 17.12
CA ALA A 186 -29.60 14.70 17.55
C ALA A 186 -30.46 13.76 16.69
N ASP A 187 -31.60 13.35 17.26
CA ASP A 187 -32.48 12.26 16.80
C ASP A 187 -32.56 12.14 15.27
N ALA A 188 -31.91 11.11 14.75
CA ALA A 188 -32.04 10.75 13.35
C ALA A 188 -33.41 10.10 13.15
N ALA A 189 -34.36 10.91 12.66
CA ALA A 189 -35.65 10.44 12.21
C ALA A 189 -35.48 9.33 11.14
N SER A 190 -36.42 8.39 11.10
CA SER A 190 -36.46 7.35 10.07
C SER A 190 -36.39 7.98 8.66
N GLY A 191 -35.49 7.50 7.82
CA GLY A 191 -35.27 8.06 6.47
C GLY A 191 -34.31 9.26 6.40
N LEU A 192 -33.71 9.71 7.51
CA LEU A 192 -32.62 10.69 7.47
C LEU A 192 -31.48 10.15 6.59
N ARG A 193 -30.93 11.02 5.73
CA ARG A 193 -29.71 10.73 4.98
C ARG A 193 -28.49 11.09 5.81
N VAL A 194 -27.57 10.14 5.99
CA VAL A 194 -26.28 10.32 6.66
C VAL A 194 -25.18 10.24 5.61
N ILE A 195 -24.36 11.28 5.53
CA ILE A 195 -23.28 11.41 4.54
C ILE A 195 -21.96 11.39 5.30
N VAL A 196 -21.15 10.35 5.12
CA VAL A 196 -19.83 10.21 5.73
C VAL A 196 -18.77 10.43 4.68
N GLU A 197 -17.86 11.37 4.93
CA GLU A 197 -16.78 11.68 4.02
C GLU A 197 -15.43 11.59 4.71
N ASN A 198 -14.56 10.80 4.12
CA ASN A 198 -13.18 10.68 4.52
C ASN A 198 -12.27 10.74 3.28
N SER A 199 -10.98 10.88 3.51
CA SER A 199 -10.01 10.85 2.42
C SER A 199 -8.84 9.93 2.71
N TYR A 200 -8.45 9.76 3.98
CA TYR A 200 -7.34 8.90 4.37
C TYR A 200 -7.63 8.27 5.72
N GLY A 201 -7.72 6.94 5.75
CA GLY A 201 -8.12 6.15 6.92
C GLY A 201 -9.45 5.45 6.68
N ASN A 202 -9.82 4.55 7.58
CA ASN A 202 -10.94 3.65 7.39
C ASN A 202 -12.27 4.29 7.81
N VAL A 203 -13.35 3.95 7.12
CA VAL A 203 -14.71 4.32 7.52
C VAL A 203 -15.46 3.06 7.92
N LYS A 204 -15.92 3.01 9.17
CA LYS A 204 -16.76 1.91 9.67
C LYS A 204 -18.11 2.45 10.07
N VAL A 205 -19.17 1.92 9.46
CA VAL A 205 -20.55 2.28 9.81
C VAL A 205 -21.32 1.04 10.27
N THR A 206 -22.00 1.16 11.41
CA THR A 206 -22.80 0.08 11.99
C THR A 206 -24.22 0.58 12.28
N GLY A 207 -25.21 -0.09 11.71
CA GLY A 207 -26.63 0.17 11.92
C GLY A 207 -27.18 -0.50 13.18
N GLY A 208 -28.26 0.07 13.72
CA GLY A 208 -29.00 -0.47 14.88
C GLY A 208 -28.88 0.38 16.16
N ALA A 209 -28.14 1.49 16.13
CA ALA A 209 -28.09 2.43 17.24
C ALA A 209 -29.34 3.32 17.30
N PRO A 210 -29.77 3.80 18.47
CA PRO A 210 -30.95 4.67 18.57
C PRO A 210 -30.72 6.06 17.99
N GLN A 211 -29.46 6.51 17.93
CA GLN A 211 -29.06 7.85 17.48
C GLN A 211 -27.76 7.75 16.70
N VAL A 212 -27.45 8.81 15.93
CA VAL A 212 -26.18 8.87 15.20
C VAL A 212 -25.05 9.23 16.14
N ARG A 213 -24.05 8.36 16.23
CA ARG A 213 -22.86 8.53 17.06
C ARG A 213 -21.63 8.44 16.18
N ALA A 214 -20.73 9.40 16.27
CA ALA A 214 -19.50 9.40 15.49
C ALA A 214 -18.28 9.50 16.40
N THR A 215 -17.32 8.63 16.18
CA THR A 215 -16.04 8.57 16.89
C THR A 215 -14.92 8.73 15.89
N LEU A 216 -13.99 9.65 16.18
CA LEU A 216 -12.83 9.92 15.34
C LEU A 216 -11.58 9.33 15.99
N VAL A 217 -10.89 8.44 15.28
CA VAL A 217 -9.56 7.95 15.65
C VAL A 217 -8.53 8.58 14.71
N LYS A 218 -7.56 9.27 15.29
CA LYS A 218 -6.55 10.05 14.58
C LYS A 218 -5.22 9.32 14.63
N GLY A 219 -4.60 9.08 13.49
CA GLY A 219 -3.21 8.63 13.40
C GLY A 219 -2.32 9.80 13.01
N VAL A 220 -1.43 10.20 13.92
CA VAL A 220 -0.49 11.29 13.69
C VAL A 220 0.94 10.75 13.77
N ARG A 221 1.71 10.97 12.72
CA ARG A 221 3.13 10.62 12.72
C ARG A 221 3.95 11.75 13.33
N ALA A 222 4.68 11.46 14.41
CA ALA A 222 5.53 12.43 15.08
C ALA A 222 6.71 11.72 15.79
N TRP A 223 7.61 12.51 16.37
CA TRP A 223 8.78 12.00 17.12
C TRP A 223 8.55 11.88 18.62
N SER A 224 7.51 12.54 19.12
CA SER A 224 7.11 12.51 20.52
C SER A 224 5.60 12.48 20.60
N GLN A 225 5.07 11.83 21.63
CA GLN A 225 3.65 11.82 21.91
C GLN A 225 3.09 13.23 22.16
N GLU A 226 3.89 14.13 22.72
CA GLU A 226 3.47 15.52 23.00
C GLU A 226 3.27 16.32 21.71
N ASP A 227 4.20 16.21 20.74
CA ASP A 227 4.06 16.85 19.43
C ASP A 227 2.88 16.26 18.65
N ALA A 228 2.73 14.93 18.70
CA ALA A 228 1.58 14.25 18.10
C ALA A 228 0.26 14.73 18.72
N ARG A 229 0.22 14.99 20.03
CA ARG A 229 -0.95 15.52 20.73
C ARG A 229 -1.27 16.95 20.32
N LYS A 230 -0.27 17.81 20.12
CA LYS A 230 -0.47 19.18 19.60
C LYS A 230 -1.11 19.17 18.22
N ILE A 231 -0.64 18.30 17.32
CA ILE A 231 -1.23 18.13 15.99
C ILE A 231 -2.63 17.54 16.09
N SER A 232 -2.80 16.47 16.87
CA SER A 232 -4.09 15.80 17.08
C SER A 232 -5.17 16.73 17.62
N SER A 233 -4.80 17.70 18.47
CA SER A 233 -5.75 18.68 19.02
C SER A 233 -6.34 19.63 17.96
N GLN A 234 -5.66 19.80 16.82
CA GLN A 234 -6.14 20.61 15.70
C GLN A 234 -7.07 19.82 14.77
N ILE A 235 -6.95 18.50 14.73
CA ILE A 235 -7.81 17.62 13.95
C ILE A 235 -9.15 17.51 14.69
N ARG A 236 -10.26 17.76 14.01
CA ARG A 236 -11.60 17.69 14.61
C ARG A 236 -12.59 17.08 13.63
N LEU A 237 -13.56 16.36 14.19
CA LEU A 237 -14.73 15.90 13.45
C LEU A 237 -15.65 17.10 13.18
N LYS A 238 -16.14 17.23 11.96
CA LYS A 238 -17.16 18.20 11.54
C LYS A 238 -18.47 17.45 11.34
N VAL A 239 -19.45 17.72 12.19
CA VAL A 239 -20.80 17.17 12.07
C VAL A 239 -21.74 18.32 11.80
N VAL A 240 -22.29 18.39 10.59
CA VAL A 240 -23.10 19.53 10.12
C VAL A 240 -24.40 19.00 9.52
N GLN A 241 -25.53 19.55 9.97
CA GLN A 241 -26.83 19.31 9.33
C GLN A 241 -26.92 20.15 8.05
N THR A 242 -27.11 19.51 6.91
CA THR A 242 -27.36 20.15 5.62
C THR A 242 -28.79 19.88 5.17
N PRO A 243 -29.30 20.59 4.14
CA PRO A 243 -30.60 20.27 3.53
C PRO A 243 -30.66 18.84 2.97
N GLU A 244 -29.52 18.26 2.60
CA GLU A 244 -29.41 16.90 2.05
C GLU A 244 -29.38 15.82 3.12
N GLY A 245 -29.00 16.15 4.35
CA GLY A 245 -28.83 15.19 5.43
C GLY A 245 -27.80 15.60 6.49
N LEU A 246 -27.44 14.67 7.37
CA LEU A 246 -26.38 14.87 8.37
C LEU A 246 -25.03 14.51 7.75
N ARG A 247 -24.15 15.50 7.60
CA ARG A 247 -22.80 15.33 7.03
C ARG A 247 -21.76 15.18 8.14
N ILE A 248 -20.99 14.09 8.08
CA ILE A 248 -19.90 13.76 9.01
C ILE A 248 -18.60 13.75 8.20
N SER A 249 -17.72 14.71 8.47
CA SER A 249 -16.42 14.85 7.82
C SER A 249 -15.36 15.32 8.82
N THR A 250 -14.18 15.72 8.34
CA THR A 250 -13.10 16.26 9.18
C THR A 250 -12.66 17.64 8.68
N ASN A 251 -11.88 18.36 9.48
CA ASN A 251 -11.28 19.63 9.06
C ASN A 251 -9.98 19.47 8.25
N ARG A 252 -9.78 18.33 7.57
CA ARG A 252 -8.53 18.03 6.85
C ARG A 252 -8.12 19.09 5.85
N ASP A 253 -9.07 19.69 5.13
CA ASP A 253 -8.77 20.73 4.14
C ASP A 253 -8.22 22.03 4.75
N GLU A 254 -8.35 22.21 6.07
CA GLU A 254 -7.81 23.35 6.81
C GLU A 254 -6.38 23.11 7.32
N LEU A 255 -5.87 21.87 7.25
CA LEU A 255 -4.61 21.46 7.86
C LEU A 255 -3.58 21.06 6.80
N ASN A 256 -2.44 21.74 6.77
CA ASN A 256 -1.33 21.41 5.87
C ASN A 256 -0.38 20.38 6.49
N GLN A 257 -0.90 19.24 6.92
CA GLN A 257 -0.13 18.16 7.56
C GLN A 257 -0.65 16.78 7.13
N GLN A 258 0.23 15.77 7.12
CA GLN A 258 -0.15 14.39 6.85
C GLN A 258 -0.60 13.69 8.14
N PHE A 259 -1.82 13.15 8.12
CA PHE A 259 -2.39 12.36 9.21
C PHE A 259 -3.45 11.41 8.65
N THR A 260 -3.82 10.38 9.40
CA THR A 260 -4.93 9.47 9.09
C THR A 260 -6.11 9.73 10.01
N THR A 261 -7.32 9.51 9.49
CA THR A 261 -8.57 9.70 10.22
C THR A 261 -9.43 8.47 10.00
N ASP A 262 -9.54 7.60 10.99
CA ASP A 262 -10.53 6.52 10.98
C ASP A 262 -11.83 7.04 11.60
N ILE A 263 -12.92 6.97 10.85
CA ILE A 263 -14.24 7.43 11.27
C ILE A 263 -15.11 6.22 11.57
N GLN A 264 -15.57 6.10 12.81
CA GLN A 264 -16.54 5.09 13.22
C GLN A 264 -17.89 5.77 13.45
N VAL A 265 -18.93 5.31 12.76
CA VAL A 265 -20.27 5.87 12.87
C VAL A 265 -21.27 4.78 13.23
N GLU A 266 -22.02 4.97 14.30
CA GLU A 266 -23.19 4.18 14.61
C GLU A 266 -24.43 4.96 14.19
N VAL A 267 -25.37 4.31 13.52
CA VAL A 267 -26.59 4.94 12.98
C VAL A 267 -27.82 4.09 13.28
N PRO A 268 -29.04 4.67 13.30
CA PRO A 268 -30.26 3.89 13.20
C PRO A 268 -30.30 3.06 11.93
N SER A 269 -30.93 1.87 11.99
CA SER A 269 -30.94 0.95 10.84
C SER A 269 -31.65 1.53 9.62
N ALA A 270 -32.70 2.34 9.81
CA ALA A 270 -33.56 2.87 8.75
C ALA A 270 -33.01 4.14 8.04
N VAL A 271 -31.74 4.49 8.22
CA VAL A 271 -31.14 5.66 7.55
C VAL A 271 -30.76 5.37 6.10
N GLN A 272 -30.77 6.40 5.25
CA GLN A 272 -30.07 6.34 3.96
C GLN A 272 -28.61 6.71 4.16
N LEU A 273 -27.68 5.83 3.79
CA LEU A 273 -26.26 6.02 4.05
C LEU A 273 -25.49 6.29 2.77
N SER A 274 -24.73 7.38 2.74
CA SER A 274 -23.78 7.69 1.67
C SER A 274 -22.38 7.80 2.25
N ILE A 275 -21.46 6.96 1.79
CA ILE A 275 -20.05 6.97 2.23
C ILE A 275 -19.17 7.35 1.04
N THR A 276 -18.30 8.34 1.22
CA THR A 276 -17.23 8.65 0.27
C THR A 276 -15.88 8.52 0.97
N ASP A 277 -15.00 7.69 0.43
CA ASP A 277 -13.62 7.57 0.90
C ASP A 277 -12.64 7.43 -0.27
N SER A 278 -11.44 8.00 -0.13
CA SER A 278 -10.45 8.03 -1.21
C SER A 278 -9.27 7.08 -1.00
N TYR A 279 -8.90 6.82 0.26
CA TYR A 279 -7.75 5.98 0.63
C TYR A 279 -8.01 5.32 1.99
N GLY A 280 -8.65 4.16 1.96
CA GLY A 280 -9.05 3.46 3.17
C GLY A 280 -10.01 2.32 2.90
N SER A 281 -10.25 1.51 3.92
CA SER A 281 -11.30 0.48 3.84
C SER A 281 -12.62 1.06 4.34
N VAL A 282 -13.70 0.71 3.63
CA VAL A 282 -15.08 1.08 4.01
C VAL A 282 -15.80 -0.18 4.45
N THR A 283 -16.27 -0.20 5.68
CA THR A 283 -17.10 -1.29 6.21
C THR A 283 -18.48 -0.74 6.57
N ALA A 284 -19.54 -1.34 6.04
CA ALA A 284 -20.92 -1.01 6.36
C ALA A 284 -21.69 -2.27 6.79
N SER A 285 -22.38 -2.20 7.93
CA SER A 285 -23.15 -3.33 8.44
C SER A 285 -24.49 -2.95 9.04
N GLY A 286 -25.50 -3.83 8.91
CA GLY A 286 -26.78 -3.71 9.61
C GLY A 286 -27.66 -2.54 9.15
N ILE A 287 -27.54 -2.16 7.88
CA ILE A 287 -28.29 -1.02 7.30
C ILE A 287 -29.57 -1.54 6.64
N GLN A 288 -30.71 -0.95 7.00
CA GLN A 288 -32.01 -1.26 6.42
C GLN A 288 -32.42 -0.30 5.31
N GLY A 289 -31.98 0.96 5.37
CA GLY A 289 -32.18 1.90 4.26
C GLY A 289 -31.21 1.67 3.10
N GLY A 290 -31.27 2.56 2.10
CA GLY A 290 -30.38 2.50 0.94
C GLY A 290 -28.94 2.86 1.29
N LEU A 291 -27.99 2.19 0.65
CA LEU A 291 -26.55 2.37 0.83
C LEU A 291 -25.88 2.81 -0.48
N SER A 292 -25.15 3.91 -0.44
CA SER A 292 -24.31 4.37 -1.54
C SER A 292 -22.87 4.49 -1.06
N ILE A 293 -21.93 3.78 -1.70
CA ILE A 293 -20.51 3.85 -1.36
C ILE A 293 -19.73 4.29 -2.59
N LYS A 294 -18.94 5.37 -2.44
CA LYS A 294 -17.93 5.76 -3.40
C LYS A 294 -16.56 5.59 -2.74
N ALA A 295 -15.82 4.58 -3.16
CA ALA A 295 -14.52 4.27 -2.57
C ALA A 295 -13.41 4.17 -3.62
N SER A 296 -12.25 4.73 -3.32
CA SER A 296 -11.04 4.57 -4.13
C SER A 296 -9.93 3.92 -3.30
N TYR A 297 -9.05 3.17 -3.96
CA TYR A 297 -7.83 2.62 -3.37
C TYR A 297 -8.02 1.96 -1.98
N GLY A 298 -8.84 0.91 -1.91
CA GLY A 298 -9.08 0.19 -0.66
C GLY A 298 -9.94 -1.06 -0.82
N LYS A 299 -10.65 -1.42 0.25
CA LYS A 299 -11.61 -2.53 0.28
C LYS A 299 -12.96 -2.04 0.78
N ALA A 300 -14.04 -2.40 0.09
CA ALA A 300 -15.41 -2.19 0.54
C ALA A 300 -15.99 -3.50 1.09
N GLU A 301 -16.44 -3.50 2.35
CA GLU A 301 -17.03 -4.65 3.03
C GLU A 301 -18.47 -4.33 3.46
N LEU A 302 -19.43 -5.10 2.95
CA LEU A 302 -20.86 -4.94 3.22
C LEU A 302 -21.39 -6.20 3.89
N SER A 303 -22.14 -6.03 4.98
CA SER A 303 -22.77 -7.16 5.67
C SER A 303 -24.17 -6.84 6.19
N ASN A 304 -25.11 -7.76 5.98
CA ASN A 304 -26.48 -7.64 6.51
C ASN A 304 -27.15 -6.32 6.10
N ILE A 305 -27.23 -6.08 4.79
CA ILE A 305 -27.86 -4.90 4.21
C ILE A 305 -29.26 -5.30 3.73
N VAL A 306 -30.31 -4.65 4.21
CA VAL A 306 -31.69 -5.00 3.81
C VAL A 306 -32.13 -4.19 2.59
N GLY A 307 -31.79 -2.89 2.54
CA GLY A 307 -32.09 -2.03 1.40
C GLY A 307 -31.15 -2.24 0.21
N ASP A 308 -31.34 -1.43 -0.83
CA ASP A 308 -30.51 -1.46 -2.03
C ASP A 308 -29.12 -0.87 -1.76
N ALA A 309 -28.10 -1.44 -2.40
CA ALA A 309 -26.70 -1.02 -2.28
C ALA A 309 -26.10 -0.68 -3.64
N ASN A 310 -25.56 0.53 -3.78
CA ASN A 310 -24.86 0.99 -4.96
C ASN A 310 -23.40 1.35 -4.62
N LEU A 311 -22.45 0.70 -5.28
CA LEU A 311 -21.02 0.89 -5.06
C LEU A 311 -20.35 1.38 -6.34
N VAL A 312 -19.69 2.53 -6.23
CA VAL A 312 -18.82 3.09 -7.26
C VAL A 312 -17.39 3.01 -6.76
N LEU A 313 -16.66 2.03 -7.27
CA LEU A 313 -15.33 1.69 -6.82
C LEU A 313 -14.29 2.08 -7.88
N SER A 314 -13.10 2.44 -7.42
CA SER A 314 -11.94 2.67 -8.28
C SER A 314 -10.72 2.01 -7.65
N TYR A 315 -10.13 1.04 -8.38
CA TYR A 315 -8.99 0.26 -7.89
C TYR A 315 -9.20 -0.36 -6.51
N SER A 316 -10.42 -0.84 -6.24
CA SER A 316 -10.79 -1.37 -4.92
C SER A 316 -11.36 -2.78 -5.03
N ASP A 317 -11.18 -3.54 -3.96
CA ASP A 317 -11.80 -4.86 -3.79
C ASP A 317 -13.15 -4.73 -3.07
N VAL A 318 -14.06 -5.66 -3.31
CA VAL A 318 -15.38 -5.69 -2.66
C VAL A 318 -15.68 -7.07 -2.07
N ASP A 319 -16.20 -7.07 -0.85
CA ASP A 319 -16.78 -8.22 -0.17
C ASP A 319 -18.19 -7.86 0.28
N ALA A 320 -19.21 -8.52 -0.29
CA ALA A 320 -20.61 -8.26 0.06
C ALA A 320 -21.27 -9.57 0.47
N THR A 321 -21.78 -9.60 1.70
CA THR A 321 -22.45 -10.77 2.28
C THR A 321 -23.82 -10.38 2.82
N ASN A 322 -24.85 -11.18 2.54
CA ASN A 322 -26.22 -10.99 3.03
C ASN A 322 -26.80 -9.61 2.66
N VAL A 323 -27.05 -9.40 1.37
CA VAL A 323 -27.77 -8.21 0.88
C VAL A 323 -29.15 -8.64 0.43
N THR A 324 -30.21 -8.13 1.06
CA THR A 324 -31.59 -8.54 0.73
C THR A 324 -32.10 -7.81 -0.50
N GLY A 325 -31.81 -6.51 -0.63
CA GLY A 325 -32.16 -5.68 -1.79
C GLY A 325 -31.26 -5.88 -3.00
N ASP A 326 -31.34 -4.95 -3.94
CA ASP A 326 -30.54 -4.97 -5.17
C ASP A 326 -29.11 -4.49 -4.88
N LEU A 327 -28.13 -5.13 -5.52
CA LEU A 327 -26.70 -4.80 -5.40
C LEU A 327 -26.12 -4.40 -6.76
N ARG A 328 -25.73 -3.14 -6.88
CA ARG A 328 -25.02 -2.61 -8.06
C ARG A 328 -23.59 -2.25 -7.68
N ILE A 329 -22.62 -2.82 -8.40
CA ILE A 329 -21.19 -2.60 -8.19
C ILE A 329 -20.57 -2.18 -9.52
N SER A 330 -19.75 -1.14 -9.50
CA SER A 330 -18.98 -0.69 -10.67
C SER A 330 -17.52 -0.45 -10.30
N GLY A 331 -16.60 -0.86 -11.17
CA GLY A 331 -15.16 -0.60 -11.04
C GLY A 331 -14.44 -1.47 -10.00
N ALA A 332 -14.99 -2.63 -9.65
CA ALA A 332 -14.34 -3.58 -8.74
C ALA A 332 -13.15 -4.28 -9.42
N LYS A 333 -12.06 -4.48 -8.67
CA LYS A 333 -10.91 -5.28 -9.13
C LYS A 333 -11.10 -6.75 -8.77
N ARG A 334 -11.32 -7.04 -7.48
CA ARG A 334 -11.78 -8.36 -7.01
C ARG A 334 -13.12 -8.21 -6.35
N ALA A 335 -14.03 -9.14 -6.61
CA ALA A 335 -15.34 -9.14 -6.01
C ALA A 335 -15.65 -10.52 -5.41
N ARG A 336 -16.03 -10.53 -4.14
CA ARG A 336 -16.58 -11.70 -3.46
C ARG A 336 -17.99 -11.36 -3.00
N ILE A 337 -18.98 -11.97 -3.63
CA ILE A 337 -20.39 -11.69 -3.40
C ILE A 337 -21.06 -12.98 -2.95
N ASN A 338 -21.76 -12.92 -1.83
CA ASN A 338 -22.42 -14.06 -1.25
C ASN A 338 -23.80 -13.69 -0.71
N SER A 339 -24.81 -14.52 -1.00
CA SER A 339 -26.15 -14.43 -0.41
C SER A 339 -26.82 -13.08 -0.71
N ILE A 340 -27.24 -12.91 -1.97
CA ILE A 340 -27.95 -11.72 -2.45
C ILE A 340 -29.41 -12.09 -2.74
N GLY A 341 -30.36 -11.40 -2.14
CA GLY A 341 -31.80 -11.62 -2.32
C GLY A 341 -32.33 -11.00 -3.61
N GLY A 342 -31.92 -9.77 -3.90
CA GLY A 342 -32.33 -9.00 -5.08
C GLY A 342 -31.48 -9.23 -6.32
N ARG A 343 -31.57 -8.29 -7.26
CA ARG A 343 -30.80 -8.25 -8.50
C ARG A 343 -29.32 -7.92 -8.22
N LEU A 344 -28.41 -8.59 -8.91
CA LEU A 344 -26.98 -8.29 -8.89
C LEU A 344 -26.53 -7.71 -10.23
N GLU A 345 -25.99 -6.50 -10.23
CA GLU A 345 -25.27 -5.92 -11.37
C GLU A 345 -23.82 -5.67 -10.95
N LEU A 346 -22.85 -6.35 -11.60
CA LEU A 346 -21.44 -6.28 -11.24
C LEU A 346 -20.60 -5.91 -12.45
N GLY A 347 -20.02 -4.71 -12.43
CA GLY A 347 -18.99 -4.24 -13.34
C GLY A 347 -17.62 -4.28 -12.67
N GLY A 348 -16.68 -5.03 -13.26
CA GLY A 348 -15.31 -5.12 -12.75
C GLY A 348 -14.30 -5.26 -13.89
N SER A 349 -13.01 -5.37 -13.56
CA SER A 349 -11.98 -5.74 -14.54
C SER A 349 -10.70 -6.22 -13.86
N ASN A 350 -9.88 -6.98 -14.61
CA ASN A 350 -8.50 -7.30 -14.23
C ASN A 350 -8.36 -7.98 -12.86
N GLY A 351 -9.22 -8.96 -12.55
CA GLY A 351 -9.14 -9.70 -11.29
C GLY A 351 -10.05 -10.92 -11.21
N SER A 352 -10.54 -11.23 -10.01
CA SER A 352 -11.37 -12.41 -9.73
C SER A 352 -12.74 -11.99 -9.24
N VAL A 353 -13.78 -12.57 -9.84
CA VAL A 353 -15.18 -12.36 -9.46
C VAL A 353 -15.74 -13.69 -8.97
N GLU A 354 -16.08 -13.77 -7.69
CA GLU A 354 -16.71 -14.91 -7.04
C GLU A 354 -18.13 -14.49 -6.64
N VAL A 355 -19.14 -15.12 -7.24
CA VAL A 355 -20.55 -14.87 -6.94
C VAL A 355 -21.18 -16.18 -6.46
N ARG A 356 -21.79 -16.17 -5.27
CA ARG A 356 -22.48 -17.33 -4.70
C ARG A 356 -23.85 -16.97 -4.17
N SER A 357 -24.82 -17.86 -4.37
CA SER A 357 -26.15 -17.80 -3.75
C SER A 357 -26.86 -16.47 -4.03
N VAL A 358 -27.34 -16.29 -5.26
CA VAL A 358 -28.11 -15.10 -5.66
C VAL A 358 -29.52 -15.51 -6.05
N GLY A 359 -30.52 -14.90 -5.40
CA GLY A 359 -31.94 -15.19 -5.63
C GLY A 359 -32.54 -14.44 -6.81
N GLY A 360 -32.08 -13.21 -7.08
CA GLY A 360 -32.53 -12.39 -8.21
C GLY A 360 -31.73 -12.58 -9.50
N PRO A 361 -32.06 -11.81 -10.55
CA PRO A 361 -31.31 -11.80 -11.81
C PRO A 361 -29.88 -11.32 -11.62
N VAL A 362 -28.94 -11.87 -12.39
CA VAL A 362 -27.51 -11.56 -12.30
C VAL A 362 -27.01 -11.01 -13.64
N ASP A 363 -26.32 -9.88 -13.62
CA ASP A 363 -25.57 -9.37 -14.77
C ASP A 363 -24.14 -9.05 -14.33
N VAL A 364 -23.17 -9.77 -14.88
CA VAL A 364 -21.74 -9.63 -14.56
C VAL A 364 -21.00 -9.26 -15.82
N ALA A 365 -20.36 -8.10 -15.84
CA ALA A 365 -19.46 -7.66 -16.89
C ALA A 365 -18.07 -7.41 -16.31
N ALA A 366 -17.14 -8.33 -16.58
CA ALA A 366 -15.79 -8.27 -16.02
C ALA A 366 -14.74 -8.76 -17.03
N PRO A 367 -14.27 -7.90 -17.96
CA PRO A 367 -13.20 -8.26 -18.89
C PRO A 367 -11.90 -8.61 -18.16
N PHE A 368 -11.08 -9.46 -18.79
CA PHE A 368 -9.78 -9.92 -18.28
C PHE A 368 -9.86 -10.56 -16.87
N SER A 369 -10.99 -11.18 -16.54
CA SER A 369 -11.26 -11.66 -15.18
C SER A 369 -11.56 -13.16 -15.13
N ARG A 370 -11.25 -13.78 -13.99
CA ARG A 370 -11.72 -15.12 -13.65
C ARG A 370 -13.06 -15.00 -12.93
N ILE A 371 -14.12 -15.50 -13.54
CA ILE A 371 -15.48 -15.46 -13.00
C ILE A 371 -15.86 -16.86 -12.51
N THR A 372 -16.25 -16.96 -11.25
CA THR A 372 -16.84 -18.17 -10.68
C THR A 372 -18.21 -17.82 -10.11
N ALA A 373 -19.27 -18.36 -10.71
CA ALA A 373 -20.64 -18.14 -10.26
C ALA A 373 -21.29 -19.46 -9.85
N GLN A 374 -21.95 -19.47 -8.70
CA GLN A 374 -22.53 -20.67 -8.12
C GLN A 374 -23.87 -20.39 -7.44
N ASP A 375 -24.82 -21.31 -7.51
CA ASP A 375 -26.13 -21.19 -6.86
C ASP A 375 -26.88 -19.91 -7.29
N LEU A 376 -27.06 -19.74 -8.60
CA LEU A 376 -27.85 -18.64 -9.16
C LEU A 376 -29.29 -19.11 -9.40
N GLY A 377 -30.23 -18.60 -8.61
CA GLY A 377 -31.62 -19.04 -8.60
C GLY A 377 -32.47 -18.52 -9.77
N ASN A 378 -31.95 -17.56 -10.54
CA ASN A 378 -32.66 -16.87 -11.61
C ASN A 378 -31.78 -16.74 -12.88
N VAL A 379 -32.24 -15.98 -13.87
CA VAL A 379 -31.51 -15.70 -15.11
C VAL A 379 -30.20 -14.97 -14.83
N ALA A 380 -29.12 -15.42 -15.47
CA ALA A 380 -27.80 -14.83 -15.36
C ALA A 380 -27.20 -14.47 -16.74
N SER A 381 -26.66 -13.27 -16.85
CA SER A 381 -25.85 -12.78 -17.97
C SER A 381 -24.42 -12.60 -17.47
N ILE A 382 -23.46 -13.29 -18.09
CA ILE A 382 -22.04 -13.19 -17.74
C ILE A 382 -21.26 -12.83 -18.99
N LYS A 383 -20.53 -11.72 -18.93
CA LYS A 383 -19.71 -11.18 -20.01
C LYS A 383 -18.26 -11.04 -19.57
N THR A 384 -17.36 -11.65 -20.33
CA THR A 384 -15.90 -11.53 -20.14
C THR A 384 -15.18 -11.70 -21.46
N GLU A 385 -13.95 -11.20 -21.52
CA GLU A 385 -12.99 -11.47 -22.59
C GLU A 385 -11.64 -11.84 -21.97
N HIS A 386 -10.84 -12.68 -22.64
CA HIS A 386 -9.50 -13.05 -22.20
C HIS A 386 -9.42 -13.49 -20.71
N GLY A 387 -10.33 -14.37 -20.30
CA GLY A 387 -10.48 -14.81 -18.91
C GLY A 387 -10.88 -16.29 -18.79
N SER A 388 -11.60 -16.60 -17.72
CA SER A 388 -12.21 -17.93 -17.54
C SER A 388 -13.50 -17.81 -16.78
N VAL A 389 -14.51 -18.59 -17.19
CA VAL A 389 -15.84 -18.61 -16.57
C VAL A 389 -16.11 -20.02 -16.06
N LYS A 390 -16.41 -20.13 -14.76
CA LYS A 390 -16.94 -21.34 -14.16
C LYS A 390 -18.33 -21.05 -13.60
N VAL A 391 -19.35 -21.71 -14.12
CA VAL A 391 -20.72 -21.65 -13.59
C VAL A 391 -21.15 -23.02 -13.08
N ALA A 392 -21.79 -23.05 -11.92
CA ALA A 392 -22.29 -24.29 -11.34
C ALA A 392 -23.64 -24.09 -10.64
N ARG A 393 -24.56 -25.04 -10.78
CA ARG A 393 -25.89 -25.01 -10.12
C ARG A 393 -26.63 -23.69 -10.35
N THR A 394 -27.03 -23.47 -11.60
CA THR A 394 -27.78 -22.27 -11.99
C THR A 394 -29.00 -22.67 -12.81
N ARG A 395 -29.91 -21.71 -13.03
CA ARG A 395 -31.12 -21.91 -13.83
C ARG A 395 -30.85 -21.62 -15.30
N ASP A 396 -31.14 -20.40 -15.75
CA ASP A 396 -30.91 -19.96 -17.13
C ASP A 396 -29.67 -19.06 -17.18
N VAL A 397 -28.75 -19.33 -18.11
CA VAL A 397 -27.48 -18.57 -18.21
C VAL A 397 -27.15 -18.24 -19.65
N SER A 398 -26.84 -16.96 -19.90
CA SER A 398 -26.20 -16.49 -21.12
C SER A 398 -24.76 -16.08 -20.82
N ILE A 399 -23.80 -16.74 -21.46
CA ILE A 399 -22.37 -16.48 -21.30
C ILE A 399 -21.82 -15.93 -22.61
N ASP A 400 -21.24 -14.74 -22.56
CA ASP A 400 -20.45 -14.13 -23.63
C ASP A 400 -18.99 -14.08 -23.16
N ALA A 401 -18.17 -15.00 -23.67
CA ALA A 401 -16.85 -15.31 -23.14
C ALA A 401 -15.79 -15.41 -24.25
N LEU A 402 -15.56 -14.30 -24.96
CA LEU A 402 -14.60 -14.26 -26.07
C LEU A 402 -13.18 -14.60 -25.57
N HIS A 403 -12.47 -15.47 -26.29
CA HIS A 403 -11.11 -15.90 -25.95
C HIS A 403 -10.95 -16.39 -24.49
N SER A 404 -11.97 -17.05 -23.94
CA SER A 404 -12.05 -17.40 -22.51
C SER A 404 -12.56 -18.83 -22.32
N ASN A 405 -11.92 -19.58 -21.44
CA ASN A 405 -12.36 -20.95 -21.16
C ASN A 405 -13.66 -20.93 -20.36
N VAL A 406 -14.64 -21.75 -20.77
CA VAL A 406 -15.97 -21.82 -20.13
C VAL A 406 -16.20 -23.22 -19.59
N ARG A 407 -16.54 -23.31 -18.32
CA ARG A 407 -16.97 -24.55 -17.66
C ARG A 407 -18.34 -24.36 -17.03
N ALA A 408 -19.33 -25.11 -17.49
CA ALA A 408 -20.69 -25.07 -16.97
C ALA A 408 -21.09 -26.45 -16.43
N GLU A 409 -21.54 -26.50 -15.17
CA GLU A 409 -21.84 -27.75 -14.46
C GLU A 409 -23.19 -27.73 -13.74
N SER A 410 -24.01 -28.78 -13.89
CA SER A 410 -25.27 -28.93 -13.14
C SER A 410 -26.24 -27.76 -13.39
N MET A 411 -26.55 -27.48 -14.65
CA MET A 411 -27.51 -26.43 -15.03
C MET A 411 -28.93 -27.02 -15.07
N SER A 412 -29.89 -26.31 -14.49
CA SER A 412 -31.29 -26.74 -14.43
C SER A 412 -32.18 -26.16 -15.53
N GLY A 413 -31.74 -25.09 -16.19
CA GLY A 413 -32.45 -24.42 -17.28
C GLY A 413 -31.56 -24.22 -18.51
N ASP A 414 -31.90 -23.23 -19.33
CA ASP A 414 -31.31 -23.04 -20.65
C ASP A 414 -29.92 -22.39 -20.58
N LEU A 415 -29.03 -22.84 -21.46
CA LEU A 415 -27.65 -22.37 -21.53
C LEU A 415 -27.33 -21.84 -22.93
N LYS A 416 -27.03 -20.55 -23.02
CA LYS A 416 -26.53 -19.91 -24.23
C LYS A 416 -25.06 -19.51 -24.03
N ILE A 417 -24.18 -19.94 -24.93
CA ILE A 417 -22.76 -19.59 -24.89
C ILE A 417 -22.35 -18.99 -26.23
N ILE A 418 -21.70 -17.81 -26.18
CA ILE A 418 -21.04 -17.18 -27.31
C ILE A 418 -19.55 -17.07 -26.96
N SER A 419 -18.68 -17.64 -27.79
CA SER A 419 -17.24 -17.73 -27.53
C SER A 419 -16.45 -17.75 -28.84
N SER A 420 -15.16 -17.43 -28.76
CA SER A 420 -14.20 -17.63 -29.86
C SER A 420 -12.85 -18.08 -29.29
N ASN A 421 -12.11 -18.93 -29.99
CA ASN A 421 -10.79 -19.44 -29.55
C ASN A 421 -10.77 -19.91 -28.08
N SER A 422 -11.78 -20.70 -27.68
CA SER A 422 -12.04 -21.06 -26.29
C SER A 422 -12.17 -22.57 -26.12
N GLU A 423 -11.87 -23.07 -24.92
CA GLU A 423 -12.26 -24.42 -24.50
C GLU A 423 -13.57 -24.38 -23.71
N ILE A 424 -14.58 -25.11 -24.15
CA ILE A 424 -15.92 -25.17 -23.55
C ILE A 424 -16.16 -26.59 -23.01
N GLN A 425 -16.38 -26.68 -21.70
CA GLN A 425 -16.68 -27.92 -20.98
C GLN A 425 -18.07 -27.84 -20.33
N LEU A 426 -18.98 -28.69 -20.77
CA LEU A 426 -20.36 -28.76 -20.28
C LEU A 426 -20.59 -30.09 -19.56
N LYS A 427 -21.22 -30.05 -18.38
CA LYS A 427 -21.54 -31.26 -17.63
C LYS A 427 -22.90 -31.18 -16.96
N SER A 428 -23.74 -32.20 -17.15
CA SER A 428 -25.05 -32.34 -16.50
C SER A 428 -25.93 -31.11 -16.71
N ILE A 429 -26.42 -30.94 -17.94
CA ILE A 429 -27.24 -29.79 -18.35
C ILE A 429 -28.64 -30.30 -18.66
N ALA A 430 -29.67 -29.77 -18.00
CA ALA A 430 -31.05 -30.25 -18.15
C ALA A 430 -31.95 -29.40 -19.09
N GLY A 431 -31.49 -28.23 -19.52
CA GLY A 431 -32.24 -27.34 -20.43
C GLY A 431 -31.67 -27.33 -21.85
N ALA A 432 -32.22 -26.47 -22.70
CA ALA A 432 -31.74 -26.28 -24.07
C ALA A 432 -30.33 -25.68 -24.07
N VAL A 433 -29.46 -26.16 -24.94
CA VAL A 433 -28.07 -25.70 -25.03
C VAL A 433 -27.80 -25.13 -26.41
N VAL A 434 -27.49 -23.84 -26.48
CA VAL A 434 -27.11 -23.16 -27.72
C VAL A 434 -25.69 -22.64 -27.57
N VAL A 435 -24.74 -23.25 -28.29
CA VAL A 435 -23.34 -22.82 -28.32
C VAL A 435 -23.02 -22.26 -29.69
N THR A 436 -22.66 -20.98 -29.75
CA THR A 436 -22.09 -20.32 -30.92
C THR A 436 -20.61 -20.10 -30.66
N ALA A 437 -19.76 -20.95 -31.23
CA ALA A 437 -18.33 -20.91 -30.97
C ALA A 437 -17.50 -20.97 -32.26
N GLU A 438 -16.55 -20.06 -32.41
CA GLU A 438 -15.60 -20.03 -33.52
C GLU A 438 -14.23 -20.53 -33.07
N GLN A 439 -13.57 -21.39 -33.85
CA GLN A 439 -12.22 -21.92 -33.56
C GLN A 439 -12.06 -22.44 -32.12
N SER A 440 -13.11 -23.08 -31.59
CA SER A 440 -13.21 -23.49 -30.18
C SER A 440 -13.40 -24.99 -30.06
N SER A 441 -12.92 -25.60 -28.98
CA SER A 441 -13.22 -26.98 -28.63
C SER A 441 -14.44 -27.02 -27.70
N VAL A 442 -15.41 -27.88 -28.02
CA VAL A 442 -16.62 -28.06 -27.22
C VAL A 442 -16.73 -29.51 -26.79
N SER A 443 -16.87 -29.75 -25.50
CA SER A 443 -17.07 -31.07 -24.90
C SER A 443 -18.27 -31.03 -23.96
N GLY A 444 -19.11 -32.07 -24.02
CA GLY A 444 -20.33 -32.17 -23.24
C GLY A 444 -20.52 -33.58 -22.68
N GLU A 445 -20.85 -33.66 -21.39
CA GLU A 445 -21.23 -34.90 -20.72
C GLU A 445 -22.62 -34.74 -20.10
N ASP A 446 -23.50 -35.73 -20.27
CA ASP A 446 -24.83 -35.77 -19.63
C ASP A 446 -25.71 -34.53 -19.97
N LEU A 447 -25.85 -34.22 -21.26
CA LEU A 447 -26.74 -33.16 -21.75
C LEU A 447 -28.13 -33.74 -22.01
N ARG A 448 -29.14 -33.23 -21.30
CA ARG A 448 -30.53 -33.70 -21.30
C ARG A 448 -31.46 -32.51 -21.57
N GLY A 449 -31.57 -32.10 -22.82
CA GLY A 449 -32.44 -31.00 -23.25
C GLY A 449 -32.58 -31.02 -24.78
N SER A 450 -33.62 -30.40 -25.31
CA SER A 450 -33.91 -30.37 -26.76
C SER A 450 -33.17 -29.24 -27.47
#